data_AF-A0A2G9MMK9-F1
#
_entry.id   AF-A0A2G9MMK9-F1
#
_cell.length_a   1.000
_cell.length_b   1.000
_cell.length_c   1.000
_cell.angle_alpha   90.00
_cell.angle_beta   90.00
_cell.angle_gamma   90.00
#
_symmetry.space_group_name_H-M   'P 1'
#
loop_
_entity.id
_entity.type
_entity.pdbx_description
1 polymer ?
#
loop_
_entity_poly.entity_id
_entity_poly.type
_entity_poly.pdbx_seq_one_letter_code
_entity_poly.pdbx_strand_id
1 'polypeptide(L)' 'MYEETLMQIGLSLNEARVYESMLQLGEANVQTIAIKSKVHRRNVYDSLNKLIEKGLAS' A
#
# COMPACT_ATOMS: atom_id res chain seq x y z
N MET A 1 11.94 -0.03 1.80
CA MET A 1 13.05 0.60 1.04
C MET A 1 12.61 1.85 0.27
N TYR A 2 11.35 1.95 -0.17
CA TYR A 2 10.82 3.11 -0.91
C TYR A 2 9.82 3.96 -0.11
N GLU A 3 9.54 3.62 1.16
CA GLU A 3 8.53 4.30 1.99
C GLU A 3 8.70 5.82 1.99
N GLU A 4 9.91 6.32 2.25
CA GLU A 4 10.19 7.77 2.27
C GLU A 4 9.97 8.45 0.91
N THR A 5 10.43 7.82 -0.17
CA THR A 5 10.26 8.35 -1.54
C THR A 5 8.78 8.40 -1.92
N LEU A 6 8.02 7.35 -1.60
CA LEU A 6 6.59 7.28 -1.83
C LEU A 6 5.85 8.36 -1.03
N MET A 7 6.29 8.64 0.21
CA MET A 7 5.72 9.72 1.00
C MET A 7 6.04 11.11 0.41
N GLN A 8 7.23 11.32 -0.12
CA GLN A 8 7.61 12.58 -0.76
C GLN A 8 6.80 12.90 -2.02
N ILE A 9 6.30 11.88 -2.73
CA ILE A 9 5.41 12.06 -3.88
C ILE A 9 3.91 12.17 -3.48
N GLY A 10 3.61 12.25 -2.18
CA GLY A 10 2.26 12.54 -1.68
C GLY A 10 1.43 11.31 -1.28
N LEU A 11 2.05 10.16 -1.04
CA LEU A 11 1.39 9.04 -0.35
C LEU A 11 1.50 9.24 1.17
N SER A 12 0.46 8.86 1.89
CA SER A 12 0.50 8.67 3.34
C SER A 12 1.38 7.48 3.71
N LEU A 13 1.77 7.40 4.98
CA LEU A 13 2.58 6.29 5.50
C LEU A 13 1.95 4.91 5.20
N ASN A 14 0.62 4.77 5.37
CA ASN A 14 -0.06 3.51 5.11
C ASN A 14 -0.11 3.19 3.61
N GLU A 15 -0.40 4.18 2.76
CA GLU A 15 -0.36 4.01 1.31
C GLU A 15 1.04 3.60 0.83
N ALA A 16 2.09 4.26 1.33
CA ALA A 16 3.47 3.93 0.99
C ALA A 16 3.82 2.48 1.38
N ARG A 17 3.46 2.04 2.58
CA ARG A 17 3.69 0.66 3.05
C ARG A 17 2.91 -0.38 2.26
N VAL A 18 1.64 -0.09 1.99
CA VAL A 18 0.76 -0.97 1.22
C VAL A 18 1.28 -1.10 -0.20
N TYR A 19 1.57 0.02 -0.85
CA TYR A 19 2.09 0.06 -2.21
C TYR A 19 3.44 -0.64 -2.34
N GLU A 20 4.39 -0.35 -1.45
CA GLU A 20 5.67 -1.06 -1.42
C GLU A 20 5.48 -2.57 -1.24
N SER A 21 4.56 -2.99 -0.36
CA SER A 21 4.28 -4.41 -0.16
C SER A 21 3.70 -5.07 -1.40
N MET A 22 2.82 -4.39 -2.12
CA MET A 22 2.28 -4.88 -3.40
C MET A 22 3.39 -5.02 -4.44
N LEU A 23 4.30 -4.04 -4.56
CA LEU A 23 5.44 -4.13 -5.48
C LEU A 23 6.35 -5.33 -5.18
N GLN A 24 6.51 -5.70 -3.91
CA GLN A 24 7.32 -6.86 -3.50
C GLN A 24 6.60 -8.19 -3.66
N LEU A 25 5.27 -8.21 -3.46
CA LEU A 25 4.47 -9.44 -3.46
C LEU A 25 3.94 -9.78 -4.86
N GLY A 26 3.75 -8.79 -5.74
CA GLY A 26 2.97 -8.92 -6.96
C GLY A 26 1.47 -9.00 -6.66
N GLU A 27 0.76 -9.88 -7.36
CA GLU A 27 -0.67 -10.14 -7.11
C GLU A 27 -0.84 -10.88 -5.79
N ALA A 28 -1.48 -10.23 -4.82
CA ALA A 28 -1.68 -10.76 -3.48
C ALA A 28 -3.00 -10.30 -2.90
N ASN A 29 -3.59 -11.15 -2.05
CA ASN A 29 -4.80 -10.78 -1.32
C ASN A 29 -4.50 -9.78 -0.17
N VAL A 30 -5.54 -9.10 0.28
CA VAL A 30 -5.47 -8.08 1.33
C VAL A 30 -4.87 -8.59 2.64
N GLN A 31 -5.08 -9.86 2.98
CA GLN A 31 -4.54 -10.43 4.23
C GLN A 31 -3.02 -10.57 4.16
N THR A 32 -2.49 -11.04 3.03
CA THR A 32 -1.05 -11.10 2.78
C THR A 32 -0.42 -9.71 2.79
N ILE A 33 -1.07 -8.73 2.14
CA ILE A 33 -0.62 -7.34 2.11
C ILE A 33 -0.59 -6.76 3.52
N ALA A 34 -1.62 -6.98 4.34
CA ALA A 34 -1.68 -6.49 5.72
C ALA A 34 -0.53 -7.02 6.58
N ILE A 35 -0.22 -8.32 6.47
CA ILE A 35 0.88 -8.95 7.20
C ILE A 35 2.24 -8.37 6.75
N LYS A 36 2.46 -8.27 5.43
CA LYS A 36 3.72 -7.79 4.87
C LYS A 36 3.98 -6.31 5.14
N SER A 37 2.96 -5.47 4.95
CA SER A 37 3.02 -4.01 5.17
C SER A 37 3.01 -3.62 6.64
N LYS A 38 2.66 -4.55 7.55
CA LYS A 38 2.40 -4.29 8.97
C LYS A 38 1.33 -3.21 9.17
N VAL A 39 0.35 -3.16 8.27
CA VAL A 39 -0.80 -2.24 8.33
C VAL A 39 -2.04 -3.05 8.67
N HIS A 40 -2.86 -2.55 9.60
CA HIS A 40 -4.13 -3.20 9.94
C HIS A 40 -5.01 -3.36 8.71
N ARG A 41 -5.66 -4.52 8.57
CA ARG A 41 -6.48 -4.89 7.41
C ARG A 41 -7.48 -3.80 6.99
N ARG A 42 -8.12 -3.13 7.95
CA ARG A 42 -9.04 -2.00 7.68
C ARG A 42 -8.36 -0.85 6.94
N ASN A 43 -7.15 -0.49 7.34
CA ASN A 43 -6.38 0.58 6.72
C ASN A 43 -5.79 0.15 5.37
N VAL A 44 -5.57 -1.15 5.15
CA VAL A 44 -5.19 -1.67 3.82
C VAL A 44 -6.31 -1.44 2.82
N TYR A 45 -7.57 -1.72 3.18
CA TYR A 45 -8.71 -1.41 2.29
C TYR A 45 -8.81 0.10 1.97
N ASP A 46 -8.69 0.96 2.99
CA ASP A 46 -8.69 2.41 2.79
C ASP A 46 -7.54 2.88 1.89
N SER A 47 -6.33 2.35 2.12
CA SER A 47 -5.15 2.69 1.32
C SER A 47 -5.28 2.18 -0.11
N LEU A 48 -5.79 0.96 -0.31
CA LEU A 48 -6.03 0.39 -1.63
C LEU A 48 -7.03 1.24 -2.43
N ASN A 49 -8.14 1.65 -1.81
CA ASN A 49 -9.12 2.52 -2.48
C ASN A 49 -8.47 3.84 -2.93
N LYS A 50 -7.69 4.49 -2.07
CA LYS A 50 -6.99 5.73 -2.43
C LYS A 50 -5.92 5.53 -3.50
N LEU A 51 -5.20 4.41 -3.46
CA LEU A 51 -4.21 4.06 -4.48
C LEU A 51 -4.89 3.79 -5.84
N ILE A 52 -6.06 3.13 -5.85
CA ILE A 52 -6.89 2.95 -7.05
C ILE A 52 -7.38 4.29 -7.59
N GLU A 53 -7.89 5.18 -6.73
CA GLU A 53 -8.29 6.54 -7.10
C GLU A 53 -7.15 7.35 -7.70
N LYS A 54 -5.91 7.12 -7.25
CA LYS A 54 -4.68 7.72 -7.79
C LYS A 54 -4.16 7.02 -9.06
N GLY A 55 -4.78 5.92 -9.51
CA GLY A 55 -4.34 5.13 -10.67
C GLY A 55 -3.08 4.31 -10.42
N LEU A 56 -2.76 4.01 -9.15
CA LEU A 56 -1.56 3.27 -8.74
C LEU A 56 -1.85 1.79 -8.48
N ALA A 57 -3.11 1.39 -8.28
CA ALA A 57 -3.52 0.02 -8.02
C ALA A 57 -4.77 -0.35 -8.82
N SER A 58 -5.06 -1.66 -8.94
CA SER A 58 -6.23 -2.24 -9.63
C SER A 58 -6.77 -3.47 -8.91
#